data_AF-A0A1S4DNS9-F1
#
_entry.id   AF-A0A1S4DNS9-F1
#
_cell.length_a   1.000
_cell.length_b   1.000
_cell.length_c   1.000
_cell.angle_alpha   90.00
_cell.angle_beta   90.00
_cell.angle_gamma   90.00
#
_symmetry.space_group_name_H-M   'P 1'
#
loop_
_entity.id
_entity.type
_entity.pdbx_description
1 polymer ?
#
loop_
_entity_poly.entity_id
_entity_poly.type
_entity_poly.pdbx_seq_one_letter_code
_entity_poly.pdbx_strand_id
1 'polypeptide(L)'
;MLPYPGNAHIDPLEIQIRERHGYCNAIEAGPSIQPWYQDVKRFLKTQEYPEHATGDQKRTIRRQASGFFLSGEILYKRTPDLNLLRCVDAEEAGRIMHEVHAGVCGPHMNG
;
A
#
# COMPACT_ATOMS: atom_id res chain seq x y z
N MET A 1 -22.32 -6.39 -28.17
CA MET A 1 -20.91 -6.37 -28.58
C MET A 1 -20.68 -5.09 -29.36
N LEU A 2 -20.04 -4.08 -28.77
CA LEU A 2 -19.80 -2.81 -29.46
C LEU A 2 -18.65 -3.02 -30.48
N PRO A 3 -18.78 -2.53 -31.72
CA PRO A 3 -17.75 -2.71 -32.74
C PRO A 3 -16.53 -1.86 -32.37
N TYR A 4 -15.35 -2.50 -32.32
CA TYR A 4 -14.08 -1.79 -32.23
C TYR A 4 -13.91 -0.94 -33.51
N PRO A 5 -13.73 0.39 -33.41
CA PRO A 5 -13.42 1.20 -34.58
C PRO A 5 -12.00 0.84 -35.01
N GLY A 6 -11.87 0.16 -36.15
CA GLY A 6 -10.62 -0.42 -36.66
C GLY A 6 -9.52 0.59 -37.07
N ASN A 7 -9.64 1.86 -36.69
CA ASN A 7 -8.79 2.94 -37.18
C ASN A 7 -8.31 3.89 -36.06
N ALA A 8 -8.29 3.46 -34.80
CA ALA A 8 -7.62 4.23 -33.76
C ALA A 8 -6.10 4.12 -33.96
N HIS A 9 -5.46 5.18 -34.43
CA HIS A 9 -4.01 5.32 -34.41
C HIS A 9 -3.57 5.34 -32.94
N ILE A 10 -2.97 4.25 -32.47
CA ILE A 10 -2.45 4.17 -31.10
C ILE A 10 -1.00 4.61 -31.16
N ASP A 11 -0.72 5.83 -30.70
CA ASP A 11 0.65 6.27 -30.51
C ASP A 11 1.31 5.40 -29.43
N PRO A 12 2.45 4.75 -29.73
CA PRO A 12 3.16 3.95 -28.75
C PRO A 12 3.58 4.82 -27.56
N LEU A 13 3.25 4.38 -26.36
CA LEU A 13 3.73 5.04 -25.15
C LEU A 13 5.25 4.80 -25.05
N GLU A 14 6.06 5.85 -25.24
CA GLU A 14 7.50 5.77 -25.04
C GLU A 14 7.81 5.65 -23.54
N ILE A 15 8.12 4.43 -23.09
CA ILE A 15 8.56 4.17 -21.73
C ILE A 15 10.05 4.49 -21.64
N GLN A 16 10.37 5.67 -21.10
CA GLN A 16 11.75 6.05 -20.82
C GLN A 16 12.24 5.37 -19.53
N ILE A 17 13.19 4.43 -19.66
CA ILE A 17 13.88 3.84 -18.52
C ILE A 17 14.90 4.87 -18.02
N ARG A 18 14.64 5.47 -16.85
CA ARG A 18 15.59 6.38 -16.20
C ARG A 18 16.57 5.54 -15.38
N GLU A 19 17.87 5.70 -15.63
CA GLU A 19 18.94 5.09 -14.82
C GLU A 19 19.03 5.64 -13.39
N ARG A 20 18.26 6.68 -13.07
CA ARG A 20 18.13 7.14 -11.68
C ARG A 20 17.33 6.11 -10.91
N HIS A 21 18.00 5.40 -9.99
CA HIS A 21 17.35 4.63 -8.95
C HIS A 21 16.20 5.47 -8.36
N GLY A 22 14.98 4.95 -8.44
CA GLY A 22 13.88 5.49 -7.65
C GLY A 22 14.33 5.50 -6.19
N TYR A 23 14.05 6.59 -5.47
CA TYR A 23 14.30 6.60 -4.03
C TYR A 23 13.27 5.64 -3.39
N CYS A 24 13.65 4.38 -3.28
CA CYS A 24 12.89 3.38 -2.57
C CYS A 24 13.22 3.53 -1.10
N ASN A 25 12.25 3.97 -0.30
CA ASN A 25 12.32 3.80 1.14
C ASN A 25 12.18 2.30 1.41
N ALA A 26 13.28 1.57 1.34
CA ALA A 26 13.37 0.23 1.88
C ALA A 26 13.27 0.37 3.39
N ILE A 27 12.08 0.09 3.93
CA ILE A 27 11.97 -0.21 5.36
C ILE A 27 12.58 -1.59 5.46
N GLU A 28 13.81 -1.69 5.98
CA GLU A 28 14.43 -2.96 6.27
C GLU A 28 13.47 -3.72 7.18
N ALA A 29 12.81 -4.74 6.62
CA ALA A 29 12.14 -5.75 7.40
C ALA A 29 13.25 -6.56 8.06
N GLY A 30 13.76 -6.04 9.18
CA GLY A 30 14.34 -6.90 10.20
C GLY A 30 13.30 -7.95 10.60
N PRO A 31 13.66 -8.96 11.41
CA PRO A 31 12.72 -9.95 11.92
C PRO A 31 11.74 -9.34 12.96
N SER A 32 11.22 -8.14 12.68
CA SER A 32 10.33 -7.40 13.54
C SER A 32 8.94 -8.01 13.48
N ILE A 33 8.53 -8.54 14.62
CA ILE A 33 7.15 -8.96 14.95
C ILE A 33 6.14 -7.81 14.73
N GLN A 34 6.61 -6.57 14.58
CA GLN A 34 5.76 -5.39 14.51
C GLN A 34 5.43 -4.99 13.06
N PRO A 35 4.16 -4.68 12.73
CA PRO A 35 3.77 -4.30 11.37
C PRO A 35 4.51 -3.04 10.90
N TRP A 36 4.82 -2.98 9.60
CA TRP A 36 5.54 -1.85 8.98
C TRP A 36 4.86 -0.48 9.18
N TYR A 37 3.54 -0.46 9.41
CA TYR A 37 2.75 0.76 9.61
C TYR A 37 2.62 1.16 11.09
N GLN A 38 3.26 0.46 12.02
CA GLN A 38 3.07 0.66 13.45
C GLN A 38 3.29 2.10 13.89
N ASP A 39 4.38 2.72 13.43
CA ASP A 39 4.73 4.08 13.83
C ASP A 39 3.73 5.11 13.31
N VAL A 40 3.22 4.90 12.09
CA VAL A 40 2.16 5.72 11.51
C VAL A 40 0.85 5.52 12.27
N LYS A 41 0.48 4.28 12.61
CA LYS A 41 -0.72 3.96 13.38
C LYS A 41 -0.67 4.60 14.78
N ARG A 42 0.45 4.47 15.48
CA ARG A 42 0.67 5.08 16.80
C ARG A 42 0.58 6.60 16.72
N PHE A 43 1.28 7.21 15.76
CA PHE A 43 1.23 8.66 15.55
C PHE A 43 -0.21 9.15 15.28
N LEU A 44 -0.99 8.46 14.44
CA LEU A 44 -2.38 8.84 14.19
C LEU A 44 -3.28 8.67 15.43
N LYS A 45 -3.00 7.69 16.29
CA LYS A 45 -3.79 7.39 17.49
C LYS A 45 -3.49 8.34 18.66
N THR A 46 -2.20 8.59 18.94
CA THR A 46 -1.76 9.30 20.15
C THR A 46 -0.93 10.56 19.88
N GLN A 47 -0.61 10.87 18.62
CA GLN A 47 0.33 11.93 18.22
C GLN A 47 1.76 11.73 18.75
N GLU A 48 2.10 10.51 19.15
CA GLU A 48 3.41 10.15 19.67
C GLU A 48 4.33 9.56 18.60
N TYR A 49 5.62 9.81 18.76
CA TYR A 49 6.68 9.25 17.92
C TYR A 49 7.40 8.12 18.67
N PRO A 50 8.14 7.23 17.98
CA PRO A 50 9.09 6.36 18.67
C PRO A 50 10.03 7.16 19.57
N GLU A 51 10.36 6.61 20.75
CA GLU A 51 11.12 7.31 21.80
C GLU A 51 12.48 7.84 21.31
N HIS A 52 13.12 7.11 20.40
CA HIS A 52 14.43 7.45 19.83
C HIS A 52 14.35 7.96 18.39
N ALA A 53 13.18 8.42 17.92
CA ALA A 53 13.04 8.93 16.56
C ALA A 53 13.80 10.26 16.36
N THR A 54 14.67 10.31 15.36
CA THR A 54 15.36 11.53 14.92
C THR A 54 14.36 12.56 14.35
N GLY A 55 14.78 13.82 14.24
CA GLY A 55 13.95 14.88 13.64
C GLY A 55 13.46 14.53 12.22
N ASP A 56 14.33 13.92 11.42
CA ASP A 56 13.98 13.48 10.06
C ASP A 56 13.01 12.30 10.06
N GLN A 57 13.17 11.34 10.97
CA GLN A 57 12.22 10.24 11.13
C GLN A 57 10.83 10.74 11.53
N LYS A 58 10.76 11.67 12.51
CA LYS A 58 9.49 12.32 12.91
C LYS A 58 8.84 13.06 11.74
N ARG A 59 9.64 13.79 10.95
CA ARG A 59 9.16 14.48 9.74
C ARG A 59 8.63 13.48 8.71
N THR A 60 9.29 12.35 8.52
CA THR A 60 8.87 11.29 7.59
C THR A 60 7.58 10.63 8.04
N ILE A 61 7.45 10.26 9.32
CA ILE A 61 6.20 9.70 9.88
C ILE A 61 5.04 10.65 9.66
N ARG A 62 5.21 11.95 9.99
CA ARG A 62 4.16 12.97 9.78
C ARG A 62 3.76 13.11 8.31
N ARG A 63 4.73 13.05 7.40
CA ARG A 63 4.48 13.11 5.95
C ARG A 63 3.75 11.88 5.45
N GLN A 64 4.12 10.70 5.93
CA GLN A 64 3.45 9.45 5.56
C GLN A 64 2.02 9.42 6.09
N ALA A 65 1.81 9.82 7.34
CA ALA A 65 0.51 9.79 8.01
C ALA A 65 -0.61 10.54 7.28
N SER A 66 -0.28 11.59 6.49
CA SER A 66 -1.29 12.30 5.68
C SER A 66 -1.97 11.40 4.63
N GLY A 67 -1.26 10.37 4.15
CA GLY A 67 -1.77 9.37 3.23
C GLY A 67 -2.62 8.28 3.89
N PHE A 68 -2.80 8.31 5.22
CA PHE A 68 -3.51 7.27 5.97
C PHE A 68 -4.70 7.81 6.76
N PHE A 69 -5.64 6.92 7.03
CA PHE A 69 -6.84 7.13 7.82
C PHE A 69 -6.97 6.01 8.85
N LEU A 70 -7.21 6.36 10.12
CA LEU A 70 -7.44 5.41 11.19
C LEU A 70 -8.94 5.37 11.51
N SER A 71 -9.56 4.19 11.41
CA SER A 71 -10.95 3.97 11.80
C SER A 71 -11.01 2.84 12.84
N GLY A 72 -11.32 3.21 14.08
CA GLY A 72 -11.14 2.32 15.22
C GLY A 72 -9.70 1.83 15.32
N GLU A 73 -9.49 0.52 15.21
CA GLU A 73 -8.15 -0.10 15.21
C GLU A 73 -7.60 -0.39 13.82
N ILE A 74 -8.37 -0.14 12.76
CA ILE A 74 -7.98 -0.48 11.38
C ILE A 74 -7.38 0.75 10.70
N LEU A 75 -6.18 0.56 10.13
CA LEU A 75 -5.50 1.58 9.36
C LEU A 75 -5.79 1.39 7.87
N TYR A 76 -6.11 2.48 7.19
CA TYR A 76 -6.38 2.52 5.75
C TYR A 76 -5.41 3.47 5.05
N LYS A 77 -4.88 3.06 3.90
CA LYS A 77 -4.15 3.91 2.97
C LYS A 77 -5.13 4.53 1.98
N ARG A 78 -5.05 5.86 1.81
CA ARG A 78 -5.81 6.59 0.79
C ARG A 78 -5.15 6.42 -0.58
N THR A 79 -5.94 6.06 -1.59
CA THR A 79 -5.49 6.11 -2.99
C THR A 79 -5.87 7.46 -3.62
N PRO A 80 -5.20 7.87 -4.72
CA PRO A 80 -5.56 9.10 -5.45
C PRO A 80 -7.04 9.12 -5.89
N ASP A 81 -7.56 7.95 -6.23
CA ASP A 81 -8.93 7.65 -6.64
C ASP A 81 -9.92 7.55 -5.46
N LEU A 82 -9.54 8.07 -4.29
CA LEU A 82 -10.35 8.17 -3.07
C LEU A 82 -10.76 6.81 -2.45
N ASN A 83 -10.22 5.71 -2.96
CA ASN A 83 -10.42 4.39 -2.35
C ASN A 83 -9.58 4.25 -1.07
N LEU A 84 -10.05 3.37 -0.18
CA LEU A 84 -9.38 3.04 1.07
C LEU A 84 -8.88 1.59 1.02
N LEU A 85 -7.55 1.42 1.03
CA LEU A 85 -6.91 0.10 1.11
C LEU A 85 -6.57 -0.22 2.56
N ARG A 86 -7.06 -1.34 3.07
CA ARG A 86 -6.74 -1.79 4.42
C ARG A 86 -5.27 -2.18 4.53
N CYS A 87 -4.60 -1.69 5.57
CA CYS A 87 -3.26 -2.15 5.91
C CYS A 87 -3.33 -3.50 6.61
N VAL A 88 -2.48 -4.42 6.18
CA VAL A 88 -2.35 -5.78 6.72
C VAL A 88 -0.90 -6.01 7.14
N ASP A 89 -0.71 -6.80 8.19
CA ASP A 89 0.63 -7.25 8.58
C ASP A 89 1.12 -8.39 7.68
N ALA A 90 2.35 -8.85 7.90
CA ALA A 90 2.98 -9.87 7.07
C ALA A 90 2.27 -11.23 7.16
N GLU A 91 1.76 -11.59 8.34
CA GLU A 91 1.06 -12.86 8.56
C GLU A 91 -0.29 -12.86 7.85
N GLU A 92 -1.07 -11.80 8.06
CA GLU A 92 -2.37 -11.62 7.42
C GLU A 92 -2.24 -11.50 5.90
N ALA A 93 -1.23 -10.77 5.41
CA ALA A 93 -0.92 -10.74 3.98
C ALA A 93 -0.63 -12.14 3.43
N GLY A 94 0.18 -12.94 4.13
CA GLY A 94 0.48 -14.32 3.76
C GLY A 94 -0.78 -15.20 3.68
N ARG A 95 -1.69 -15.06 4.65
CA ARG A 95 -2.98 -15.76 4.65
C ARG A 95 -3.88 -15.35 3.49
N ILE A 96 -4.05 -14.04 3.26
CA ILE A 96 -4.85 -13.51 2.14
C ILE A 96 -4.30 -14.05 0.81
N MET A 97 -2.98 -14.01 0.63
CA MET A 97 -2.35 -14.52 -0.59
C MET A 97 -2.58 -16.01 -0.77
N HIS A 98 -2.49 -16.80 0.31
CA HIS A 98 -2.79 -18.23 0.26
C HIS A 98 -4.26 -18.50 -0.09
N GLU A 99 -5.21 -17.81 0.54
CA GLU A 99 -6.65 -17.97 0.28
C GLU A 99 -7.00 -17.63 -1.19
N VAL A 100 -6.41 -16.56 -1.73
CA VAL A 100 -6.56 -16.14 -3.13
C VAL A 100 -5.98 -17.20 -4.09
N HIS A 101 -4.79 -17.73 -3.81
CA HIS A 101 -4.17 -18.76 -4.66
C HIS A 101 -4.84 -20.12 -4.56
N ALA A 102 -5.34 -20.48 -3.38
CA ALA A 102 -6.01 -21.76 -3.13
C ALA A 102 -7.44 -21.80 -3.70
N GLY A 103 -7.92 -20.73 -4.34
CA GLY A 103 -9.24 -20.68 -4.96
C GLY A 103 -10.37 -20.82 -3.95
N VAL A 104 -10.15 -20.41 -2.69
CA VAL A 104 -11.19 -20.42 -1.66
C VAL A 104 -12.30 -19.40 -1.98
N CYS A 105 -12.01 -18.44 -2.87
CA CYS A 105 -13.01 -17.84 -3.74
C CYS A 105 -13.49 -18.91 -4.72
N GLY A 106 -14.47 -19.73 -4.30
CA GLY A 106 -15.02 -20.84 -5.07
C GLY A 106 -15.47 -20.45 -6.49
N PRO A 107 -15.81 -21.41 -7.37
CA PRO A 107 -16.07 -21.15 -8.77
C PRO A 107 -17.22 -20.14 -8.91
N HIS A 108 -16.87 -18.88 -9.17
CA HIS A 108 -17.84 -17.87 -9.57
C HIS A 108 -18.38 -18.34 -10.93
N MET A 109 -19.68 -18.66 -10.91
CA MET A 109 -20.42 -19.27 -11.99
C MET A 109 -20.16 -18.56 -13.32
N ASN A 110 -19.73 -19.32 -14.32
CA ASN A 110 -19.90 -18.93 -15.72
C ASN A 110 -21.41 -18.78 -15.96
N GLY A 111 -21.82 -17.56 -16.33
CA GLY A 111 -23.10 -17.27 -16.97
C GLY A 111 -22.85 -16.97 -18.44
#